data_AF-A0A161MEZ3-F1
#
_entry.id   AF-A0A161MEZ3-F1
#
_cell.length_a   1.000
_cell.length_b   1.000
_cell.length_c   1.000
_cell.angle_alpha   90.00
_cell.angle_beta   90.00
_cell.angle_gamma   90.00
#
_symmetry.space_group_name_H-M   'P 1'
#
loop_
_entity.id
_entity.type
_entity.pdbx_description
1 polymer ?
#
loop_
_entity_poly.entity_id
_entity_poly.type
_entity_poly.pdbx_seq_one_letter_code
_entity_poly.pdbx_strand_id
1 'polypeptide(L)'
;VKKKSCSRGVTKVDSWWRWLFWHCSYCFCYCDDAKDPLTNRYFNLREVTSNVEENKVVTGIRFIKARGVIHIQIQEGELLEYGEINATSISWRPIDEYNIDTKTAGIDYHMLTWEHRAVDLDDLLLPKDHLLTGIKFRKVGGHLNLEIRGSEFNITSGKLKHSGDKSIWISNDNTDASYYKPRTKVELYKPDIPTKRTIGENVPDSKSDQYIEFTSTDVNSDAAQTAVPFIDTQIVAPQPPIPLTGAGIYHRGTRRSGGFIAPKVFTYDYSEQIMNFFPEINEAEY
;
A
#
# COMPACT_ATOMS: atom_id res chain seq x y z
N VAL A 1 2.92 1.18 -28.77
CA VAL A 1 3.18 0.31 -29.95
C VAL A 1 4.42 -0.53 -29.67
N LYS A 2 4.29 -1.85 -29.44
CA LYS A 2 5.44 -2.75 -29.26
C LYS A 2 6.10 -2.96 -30.62
N LYS A 3 7.36 -2.55 -30.82
CA LYS A 3 8.13 -2.97 -31.99
C LYS A 3 8.33 -4.49 -31.88
N LYS A 4 7.81 -5.25 -32.85
CA LYS A 4 7.85 -6.72 -32.88
C LYS A 4 9.25 -7.28 -33.16
N SER A 5 10.16 -6.46 -33.69
CA SER A 5 11.55 -6.84 -33.94
C SER A 5 12.46 -5.62 -33.93
N CYS A 6 13.73 -5.86 -33.60
CA CYS A 6 14.80 -4.91 -33.86
C CYS A 6 15.16 -4.97 -35.36
N SER A 7 15.43 -3.81 -35.97
CA SER A 7 15.85 -3.73 -37.38
C SER A 7 17.24 -4.33 -37.62
N ARG A 8 18.08 -4.33 -36.58
CA ARG A 8 19.33 -5.08 -36.54
C ARG A 8 19.03 -6.46 -35.95
N GLY A 9 19.47 -7.53 -36.63
CA GLY A 9 19.25 -8.91 -36.19
C GLY A 9 19.74 -9.19 -34.77
N VAL A 10 19.31 -10.31 -34.19
CA VAL A 10 19.70 -10.70 -32.83
C VAL A 10 21.14 -11.21 -32.84
N THR A 11 22.00 -10.61 -32.03
CA THR A 11 23.37 -11.12 -31.79
C THR A 11 23.34 -11.94 -30.50
N LYS A 12 23.67 -13.22 -30.59
CA LYS A 12 23.80 -14.08 -29.41
C LYS A 12 25.11 -13.74 -28.69
N VAL A 13 25.01 -13.53 -27.39
CA VAL A 13 26.18 -13.38 -26.50
C VAL A 13 26.27 -14.63 -25.63
N ASP A 14 27.46 -15.21 -25.55
CA ASP A 14 27.75 -16.38 -24.73
C ASP A 14 28.96 -16.06 -23.83
N SER A 15 28.96 -16.58 -22.60
CA SER A 15 30.15 -16.55 -21.74
C SER A 15 31.28 -17.33 -22.39
N TRP A 16 32.52 -16.91 -22.15
CA TRP A 16 33.67 -17.47 -22.86
C TRP A 16 34.85 -17.73 -21.92
N TRP A 17 35.67 -18.70 -22.29
CA TRP A 17 36.91 -19.02 -21.59
C TRP A 17 38.09 -18.43 -22.35
N ARG A 18 38.96 -17.73 -21.63
CA ARG A 18 40.29 -17.33 -22.11
C ARG A 18 41.29 -18.29 -21.47
N TRP A 19 41.84 -19.21 -22.25
CA TRP A 19 42.67 -20.32 -21.75
C TRP A 19 41.90 -21.23 -20.76
N LEU A 20 42.59 -22.17 -20.10
CA LEU A 20 41.98 -23.14 -19.18
C LEU A 20 41.54 -22.55 -17.82
N PHE A 21 41.87 -21.28 -17.51
CA PHE A 21 41.76 -20.76 -16.14
C PHE A 21 40.91 -19.49 -16.00
N TRP A 22 40.56 -18.81 -17.09
CA TRP A 22 39.86 -17.53 -17.01
C TRP A 22 38.50 -17.62 -17.67
N HIS A 23 37.44 -17.67 -16.85
CA HIS A 23 36.06 -17.63 -17.32
C HIS A 23 35.53 -16.19 -17.30
N CYS A 24 35.12 -15.69 -18.47
CA CYS A 24 34.44 -14.40 -18.62
C CYS A 24 32.93 -14.62 -18.74
N SER A 25 32.19 -14.20 -17.72
CA SER A 25 30.72 -14.24 -17.71
C SER A 25 30.14 -12.93 -18.25
N TYR A 26 29.04 -13.02 -19.01
CA TYR A 26 28.28 -11.84 -19.41
C TYR A 26 27.35 -11.43 -18.26
N CYS A 27 27.36 -10.15 -17.90
CA CYS A 27 26.49 -9.60 -16.86
C CYS A 27 25.32 -8.85 -17.50
N PHE A 28 24.12 -9.04 -16.93
CA PHE A 28 22.95 -8.24 -17.27
C PHE A 28 22.80 -7.14 -16.21
N CYS A 29 22.83 -5.87 -16.63
CA CYS A 29 22.72 -4.73 -15.72
C CYS A 29 21.30 -4.14 -15.77
N TYR A 30 20.78 -3.75 -14.60
CA TYR A 30 19.57 -2.95 -14.51
C TYR A 30 19.90 -1.47 -14.68
N CYS A 31 19.04 -0.74 -15.39
CA CYS A 31 19.12 0.71 -15.45
C CYS A 31 18.43 1.30 -14.20
N ASP A 32 19.21 1.76 -13.24
CA ASP A 32 18.70 2.56 -12.11
C ASP A 32 19.34 3.96 -12.14
N ASP A 33 18.70 4.88 -12.85
CA ASP A 33 19.11 6.28 -12.87
C ASP A 33 18.30 7.10 -11.87
N ALA A 34 18.82 7.26 -10.66
CA ALA A 34 18.17 8.06 -9.61
C ALA A 34 18.08 9.56 -9.93
N LYS A 35 18.83 10.06 -10.91
CA LYS A 35 18.88 11.48 -11.28
C LYS A 35 17.94 11.82 -12.43
N ASP A 36 17.39 10.82 -13.12
CA ASP A 36 16.44 11.05 -14.19
C ASP A 36 15.11 11.60 -13.62
N PRO A 37 14.71 12.83 -14.02
CA PRO A 37 13.48 13.48 -13.53
C PRO A 37 12.19 12.77 -13.97
N LEU A 38 12.25 11.83 -14.93
CA LEU A 38 11.09 11.05 -15.37
C LEU A 38 10.78 9.87 -14.45
N THR A 39 11.66 9.58 -13.49
CA THR A 39 11.50 8.44 -12.59
C THR A 39 10.43 8.66 -11.54
N ASN A 40 9.72 7.59 -11.21
CA ASN A 40 8.59 7.59 -10.28
C ASN A 40 8.98 6.81 -9.04
N ARG A 41 9.81 7.43 -8.19
CA ARG A 41 10.48 6.74 -7.08
C ARG A 41 10.26 7.38 -5.71
N TYR A 42 9.39 8.38 -5.60
CA TYR A 42 9.19 9.11 -4.35
C TYR A 42 7.86 8.74 -3.70
N PHE A 43 7.89 8.45 -2.40
CA PHE A 43 6.71 8.19 -1.57
C PHE A 43 6.63 9.22 -0.45
N ASN A 44 5.44 9.80 -0.24
CA ASN A 44 5.20 10.72 0.86
C ASN A 44 5.21 10.00 2.21
N LEU A 45 5.93 10.55 3.19
CA LEU A 45 5.98 10.06 4.58
C LEU A 45 5.16 10.93 5.54
N ARG A 46 4.66 12.08 5.07
CA ARG A 46 3.82 12.97 5.89
C ARG A 46 2.47 12.33 6.18
N GLU A 47 1.98 12.59 7.37
CA GLU A 47 0.70 12.09 7.81
C GLU A 47 -0.49 12.77 7.15
N VAL A 48 -1.56 12.00 6.97
CA VAL A 48 -2.84 12.50 6.49
C VAL A 48 -3.89 12.08 7.49
N THR A 49 -4.60 13.05 8.05
CA THR A 49 -5.62 12.84 9.10
C THR A 49 -6.95 13.43 8.69
N SER A 50 -8.05 12.79 9.12
CA SER A 50 -9.38 13.36 8.98
C SER A 50 -9.53 14.60 9.88
N ASN A 51 -10.54 15.41 9.61
CA ASN A 51 -10.91 16.54 10.44
C ASN A 51 -11.65 16.06 11.69
N VAL A 52 -10.86 15.59 12.67
CA VAL A 52 -11.38 15.04 13.93
C VAL A 52 -12.12 16.09 14.78
N GLU A 53 -11.74 17.36 14.67
CA GLU A 53 -12.41 18.49 15.35
C GLU A 53 -13.85 18.67 14.85
N GLU A 54 -14.10 18.37 13.57
CA GLU A 54 -15.43 18.33 12.95
C GLU A 54 -16.08 16.94 13.04
N ASN A 55 -15.62 16.07 13.94
CA ASN A 55 -16.15 14.72 14.13
C ASN A 55 -16.10 13.84 12.87
N LYS A 56 -15.08 14.03 12.02
CA LYS A 56 -14.91 13.24 10.80
C LYS A 56 -13.95 12.08 10.98
N VAL A 57 -14.28 10.96 10.37
CA VAL A 57 -13.48 9.73 10.34
C VAL A 57 -13.11 9.36 8.91
N VAL A 58 -12.11 8.48 8.74
CA VAL A 58 -11.73 7.97 7.44
C VAL A 58 -12.78 6.97 6.95
N THR A 59 -13.24 7.14 5.72
CA THR A 59 -14.24 6.29 5.05
C THR A 59 -13.71 5.65 3.77
N GLY A 60 -12.53 6.06 3.31
CA GLY A 60 -11.91 5.51 2.11
C GLY A 60 -10.45 5.91 1.94
N ILE A 61 -9.71 5.14 1.15
CA ILE A 61 -8.27 5.33 0.91
C ILE A 61 -7.97 5.11 -0.56
N ARG A 62 -7.01 5.85 -1.11
CA ARG A 62 -6.43 5.59 -2.44
C ARG A 62 -4.98 6.04 -2.51
N PHE A 63 -4.24 5.51 -3.48
CA PHE A 63 -2.99 6.10 -3.91
C PHE A 63 -3.22 7.15 -5.00
N ILE A 64 -2.50 8.26 -4.93
CA ILE A 64 -2.46 9.28 -5.97
C ILE A 64 -1.02 9.74 -6.19
N LYS A 65 -0.68 10.04 -7.44
CA LYS A 65 0.62 10.61 -7.77
C LYS A 65 0.46 12.10 -8.08
N ALA A 66 1.19 12.95 -7.38
CA ALA A 66 1.24 14.39 -7.61
C ALA A 66 2.68 14.89 -7.52
N ARG A 67 3.10 15.76 -8.45
CA ARG A 67 4.47 16.32 -8.53
C ARG A 67 5.59 15.28 -8.41
N GLY A 68 5.39 14.09 -8.98
CA GLY A 68 6.40 13.02 -8.95
C GLY A 68 6.42 12.19 -7.67
N VAL A 69 5.59 12.52 -6.67
CA VAL A 69 5.49 11.83 -5.39
C VAL A 69 4.19 11.02 -5.32
N ILE A 70 4.27 9.81 -4.79
CA ILE A 70 3.13 8.94 -4.50
C ILE A 70 2.64 9.25 -3.09
N HIS A 71 1.37 9.61 -2.99
CA HIS A 71 0.69 9.96 -1.74
C HIS A 71 -0.39 8.94 -1.43
N ILE A 72 -0.60 8.70 -0.13
CA ILE A 72 -1.88 8.19 0.36
C ILE A 72 -2.83 9.39 0.42
N GLN A 73 -4.03 9.22 -0.11
CA GLN A 73 -5.11 10.18 0.07
C GLN A 73 -6.28 9.48 0.75
N ILE A 74 -6.90 10.18 1.70
CA ILE A 74 -8.05 9.68 2.45
C ILE A 74 -9.34 10.39 2.06
N GLN A 75 -10.43 9.65 2.08
CA GLN A 75 -11.79 10.17 2.10
C GLN A 75 -12.25 10.26 3.55
N GLU A 76 -12.91 11.36 3.90
CA GLU A 76 -13.48 11.57 5.22
C GLU A 76 -14.99 11.82 5.15
N GLY A 77 -15.68 11.50 6.24
CA GLY A 77 -17.09 11.82 6.46
C GLY A 77 -17.38 12.00 7.93
N GLU A 78 -18.38 12.83 8.25
CA GLU A 78 -18.87 13.07 9.60
C GLU A 78 -19.52 11.79 10.15
N LEU A 79 -19.08 11.41 11.34
CA LEU A 79 -19.64 10.31 12.11
C LEU A 79 -20.98 10.74 12.74
N LEU A 80 -21.98 9.89 12.61
CA LEU A 80 -23.31 10.05 13.19
C LEU A 80 -23.57 8.98 14.24
N GLU A 81 -24.70 9.12 14.93
CA GLU A 81 -25.17 8.14 15.92
C GLU A 81 -25.19 6.72 15.34
N TYR A 82 -24.92 5.75 16.20
CA TYR A 82 -24.82 4.33 15.84
C TYR A 82 -23.78 4.02 14.77
N GLY A 83 -22.80 4.91 14.56
CA GLY A 83 -21.70 4.69 13.64
C GLY A 83 -22.06 4.89 12.17
N GLU A 84 -23.19 5.54 11.87
CA GLU A 84 -23.50 5.94 10.49
C GLU A 84 -22.54 7.04 10.01
N ILE A 85 -22.42 7.18 8.69
CA ILE A 85 -21.67 8.26 8.05
C ILE A 85 -22.65 9.19 7.35
N ASN A 86 -22.53 10.49 7.62
CA ASN A 86 -23.28 11.51 6.89
C ASN A 86 -22.82 11.54 5.41
N ALA A 87 -23.58 10.93 4.51
CA ALA A 87 -23.23 10.81 3.10
C ALA A 87 -23.01 12.16 2.39
N THR A 88 -23.64 13.24 2.86
CA THR A 88 -23.48 14.59 2.29
C THR A 88 -22.19 15.28 2.71
N SER A 89 -21.58 14.84 3.81
CA SER A 89 -20.32 15.38 4.33
C SER A 89 -19.07 14.77 3.67
N ILE A 90 -19.27 13.74 2.84
CA ILE A 90 -18.18 12.94 2.29
C ILE A 90 -17.33 13.76 1.33
N SER A 91 -16.04 13.81 1.61
CA SER A 91 -15.08 14.53 0.77
C SER A 91 -13.69 13.89 0.83
N TRP A 92 -12.93 14.05 -0.25
CA TRP A 92 -11.52 13.67 -0.25
C TRP A 92 -10.69 14.78 0.37
N ARG A 93 -9.82 14.46 1.33
CA ARG A 93 -8.87 15.43 1.86
C ARG A 93 -7.95 15.91 0.73
N PRO A 94 -7.73 17.23 0.58
CA PRO A 94 -6.70 17.74 -0.30
C PRO A 94 -5.35 17.12 0.05
N ILE A 95 -4.53 16.87 -0.96
CA ILE A 95 -3.16 16.41 -0.75
C ILE A 95 -2.25 17.63 -0.55
N ASP A 96 -1.33 17.52 0.41
CA ASP A 96 -0.28 18.51 0.61
C ASP A 96 0.83 18.29 -0.41
N GLU A 97 0.65 18.84 -1.61
CA GLU A 97 1.67 18.76 -2.67
C GLU A 97 2.93 19.55 -2.28
N TYR A 98 4.10 18.96 -2.55
CA TYR A 98 5.38 19.64 -2.35
C TYR A 98 6.37 19.30 -3.47
N ASN A 99 7.40 20.13 -3.59
CA ASN A 99 8.56 19.81 -4.42
C ASN A 99 9.63 19.13 -3.53
N ILE A 100 10.12 17.97 -3.97
CA ILE A 100 11.22 17.23 -3.34
C ILE A 100 12.48 18.07 -3.13
N ASP A 101 12.77 19.05 -4.01
CA ASP A 101 13.94 19.92 -3.92
C ASP A 101 13.91 20.81 -2.67
N THR A 102 12.71 21.04 -2.12
CA THR A 102 12.47 21.91 -0.95
C THR A 102 12.26 21.13 0.34
N LYS A 103 12.30 19.80 0.27
CA LYS A 103 11.92 18.88 1.35
C LYS A 103 13.02 17.88 1.66
N THR A 104 12.91 17.26 2.83
CA THR A 104 13.99 16.42 3.37
C THR A 104 13.69 14.94 3.13
N ALA A 105 14.59 14.25 2.44
CA ALA A 105 14.52 12.80 2.26
C ALA A 105 14.60 12.08 3.62
N GLY A 106 13.80 11.03 3.79
CA GLY A 106 13.66 10.27 5.04
C GLY A 106 12.75 10.90 6.09
N ILE A 107 12.38 12.17 5.94
CA ILE A 107 11.45 12.87 6.83
C ILE A 107 10.14 13.16 6.11
N ASP A 108 10.22 13.90 4.99
CA ASP A 108 9.04 14.27 4.20
C ASP A 108 8.69 13.20 3.18
N TYR A 109 9.70 12.56 2.59
CA TYR A 109 9.53 11.55 1.55
C TYR A 109 10.59 10.46 1.62
N HIS A 110 10.25 9.28 1.10
CA HIS A 110 11.19 8.19 0.84
C HIS A 110 11.49 8.12 -0.66
N MET A 111 12.76 7.89 -1.01
CA MET A 111 13.20 7.65 -2.39
C MET A 111 13.55 6.18 -2.56
N LEU A 112 12.90 5.50 -3.49
CA LEU A 112 13.25 4.14 -3.87
C LEU A 112 14.65 4.11 -4.50
N THR A 113 15.47 3.20 -3.99
CA THR A 113 16.82 2.87 -4.47
C THR A 113 16.94 1.35 -4.57
N TRP A 114 17.98 0.85 -5.21
CA TRP A 114 18.23 -0.59 -5.30
C TRP A 114 18.15 -1.31 -3.93
N GLU A 115 18.66 -0.69 -2.87
CA GLU A 115 18.69 -1.24 -1.52
C GLU A 115 17.47 -0.87 -0.66
N HIS A 116 16.66 0.12 -1.07
CA HIS A 116 15.53 0.64 -0.28
C HIS A 116 14.26 0.75 -1.11
N ARG A 117 13.73 -0.41 -1.50
CA ARG A 117 12.57 -0.54 -2.39
C ARG A 117 11.51 -1.51 -1.91
N ALA A 118 11.61 -1.92 -0.65
CA ALA A 118 10.65 -2.83 -0.05
C ALA A 118 9.41 -2.06 0.43
N VAL A 119 8.26 -2.72 0.36
CA VAL A 119 7.00 -2.26 0.94
C VAL A 119 6.49 -3.39 1.83
N ASP A 120 6.24 -3.07 3.09
CA ASP A 120 5.62 -3.99 4.02
C ASP A 120 4.14 -4.17 3.71
N LEU A 121 3.70 -5.43 3.70
CA LEU A 121 2.35 -5.85 3.42
C LEU A 121 1.72 -6.29 4.73
N ASP A 122 1.07 -5.34 5.41
CA ASP A 122 0.45 -5.56 6.72
C ASP A 122 -1.03 -5.23 6.70
N ASP A 123 -1.75 -5.97 7.54
CA ASP A 123 -3.13 -5.69 7.92
C ASP A 123 -3.11 -5.07 9.33
N LEU A 124 -3.35 -3.76 9.45
CA LEU A 124 -3.37 -3.07 10.75
C LEU A 124 -4.81 -2.87 11.21
N LEU A 125 -5.14 -3.40 12.39
CA LEU A 125 -6.44 -3.28 13.04
C LEU A 125 -6.31 -2.46 14.32
N LEU A 126 -7.17 -1.46 14.47
CA LEU A 126 -7.25 -0.66 15.67
C LEU A 126 -7.92 -1.45 16.80
N PRO A 127 -7.71 -1.06 18.07
CA PRO A 127 -8.50 -1.55 19.18
C PRO A 127 -9.99 -1.31 18.95
N LYS A 128 -10.84 -2.17 19.52
CA LYS A 128 -12.30 -2.19 19.30
C LYS A 128 -13.00 -0.82 19.43
N ASP A 129 -12.57 0.00 20.38
CA ASP A 129 -13.20 1.30 20.66
C ASP A 129 -12.63 2.46 19.83
N HIS A 130 -11.89 2.18 18.76
CA HIS A 130 -11.23 3.18 17.93
C HIS A 130 -11.67 3.12 16.47
N LEU A 131 -11.77 4.29 15.85
CA LEU A 131 -11.98 4.45 14.42
C LEU A 131 -10.75 5.05 13.76
N LEU A 132 -10.54 4.71 12.50
CA LEU A 132 -9.45 5.21 11.67
C LEU A 132 -9.63 6.71 11.42
N THR A 133 -8.65 7.50 11.84
CA THR A 133 -8.63 8.97 11.69
C THR A 133 -7.37 9.47 11.02
N GLY A 134 -6.43 8.60 10.67
CA GLY A 134 -5.25 8.99 9.91
C GLY A 134 -4.39 7.83 9.46
N ILE A 135 -3.48 8.12 8.55
CA ILE A 135 -2.62 7.13 7.91
C ILE A 135 -1.36 7.81 7.39
N LYS A 136 -0.24 7.09 7.44
CA LYS A 136 1.02 7.51 6.85
C LYS A 136 1.92 6.32 6.51
N PHE A 137 2.90 6.58 5.66
CA PHE A 137 4.07 5.73 5.59
C PHE A 137 5.14 6.25 6.53
N ARG A 138 5.89 5.33 7.10
CA ARG A 138 7.16 5.60 7.76
C ARG A 138 8.23 4.68 7.18
N LYS A 139 9.49 5.01 7.43
CA LYS A 139 10.63 4.20 7.00
C LYS A 139 11.11 3.30 8.14
N VAL A 140 11.16 2.00 7.90
CA VAL A 140 11.79 1.01 8.81
C VAL A 140 12.89 0.30 8.01
N GLY A 141 14.15 0.62 8.28
CA GLY A 141 15.26 0.13 7.46
C GLY A 141 15.11 0.55 5.98
N GLY A 142 15.09 -0.42 5.07
CA GLY A 142 14.86 -0.19 3.63
C GLY A 142 13.39 -0.27 3.19
N HIS A 143 12.47 -0.41 4.14
CA HIS A 143 11.06 -0.71 3.88
C HIS A 143 10.18 0.53 4.09
N LEU A 144 9.20 0.68 3.21
CA LEU A 144 8.00 1.49 3.44
C LEU A 144 7.06 0.69 4.34
N ASN A 145 6.82 1.20 5.55
CA ASN A 145 5.99 0.57 6.56
C ASN A 145 4.75 1.43 6.81
N LEU A 146 3.58 0.80 6.90
CA LEU A 146 2.33 1.52 7.14
C LEU A 146 2.16 1.83 8.63
N GLU A 147 1.65 3.01 8.95
CA GLU A 147 1.26 3.40 10.29
C GLU A 147 -0.11 4.08 10.23
N ILE A 148 -1.03 3.68 11.11
CA ILE A 148 -2.41 4.17 11.13
C ILE A 148 -2.72 4.85 12.47
N ARG A 149 -3.55 5.88 12.41
CA ARG A 149 -4.03 6.64 13.57
C ARG A 149 -5.45 6.22 13.90
N GLY A 150 -5.69 5.85 15.15
CA GLY A 150 -7.01 5.59 15.69
C GLY A 150 -7.42 6.64 16.73
N SER A 151 -8.69 7.05 16.69
CA SER A 151 -9.29 7.89 17.73
C SER A 151 -10.43 7.14 18.40
N GLU A 152 -10.52 7.26 19.73
CA GLU A 152 -11.63 6.67 20.47
C GLU A 152 -12.97 7.31 20.10
N PHE A 153 -14.05 6.53 20.11
CA PHE A 153 -15.38 7.03 19.83
C PHE A 153 -16.43 6.46 20.78
N ASN A 154 -17.59 7.11 20.84
CA ASN A 154 -18.81 6.59 21.46
C ASN A 154 -19.79 6.23 20.34
N ILE A 155 -20.13 4.94 20.24
CA ILE A 155 -21.03 4.45 19.21
C ILE A 155 -22.43 5.06 19.32
N THR A 156 -23.00 5.11 20.51
CA THR A 156 -24.39 5.56 20.72
C THR A 156 -24.54 7.02 20.30
N SER A 157 -23.61 7.89 20.73
CA SER A 157 -23.67 9.31 20.36
C SER A 157 -23.07 9.61 18.99
N GLY A 158 -22.33 8.68 18.38
CA GLY A 158 -21.64 8.92 17.12
C GLY A 158 -20.55 9.98 17.19
N LYS A 159 -19.92 10.14 18.37
CA LYS A 159 -18.92 11.20 18.60
C LYS A 159 -17.56 10.63 18.92
N LEU A 160 -16.52 11.21 18.32
CA LEU A 160 -15.14 11.01 18.73
C LEU A 160 -14.96 11.55 20.15
N LYS A 161 -14.36 10.75 21.04
CA LYS A 161 -14.07 11.19 22.40
C LYS A 161 -12.96 12.24 22.37
N HIS A 162 -13.05 13.22 23.25
CA HIS A 162 -12.08 14.32 23.34
C HIS A 162 -11.83 15.01 21.99
N SER A 163 -12.85 15.14 21.13
CA SER A 163 -12.73 15.71 19.78
C SER A 163 -11.66 15.04 18.91
N GLY A 164 -11.28 13.79 19.22
CA GLY A 164 -10.20 13.06 18.57
C GLY A 164 -8.77 13.49 18.95
N ASP A 165 -8.61 14.41 19.90
CA ASP A 165 -7.31 14.88 20.40
C ASP A 165 -6.49 13.73 21.00
N LYS A 166 -7.18 12.83 21.70
CA LYS A 166 -6.58 11.59 22.20
C LYS A 166 -6.69 10.52 21.13
N SER A 167 -5.55 10.25 20.52
CA SER A 167 -5.43 9.26 19.45
C SER A 167 -4.14 8.48 19.62
N ILE A 168 -4.13 7.28 19.06
CA ILE A 168 -2.99 6.39 19.05
C ILE A 168 -2.51 6.18 17.63
N TRP A 169 -1.20 6.04 17.46
CA TRP A 169 -0.61 5.53 16.23
C TRP A 169 -0.22 4.08 16.46
N ILE A 170 -0.62 3.20 15.56
CA ILE A 170 -0.21 1.79 15.57
C ILE A 170 0.43 1.42 14.25
N SER A 171 1.41 0.53 14.33
CA SER A 171 2.15 -0.01 13.19
C SER A 171 2.65 -1.41 13.54
N ASN A 172 3.19 -2.11 12.53
CA ASN A 172 3.90 -3.37 12.72
C ASN A 172 5.41 -3.12 12.63
N ASP A 173 6.09 -3.11 13.77
CA ASP A 173 7.55 -2.94 13.90
C ASP A 173 8.37 -4.19 13.53
N ASN A 174 7.73 -5.30 13.17
CA ASN A 174 8.44 -6.50 12.73
C ASN A 174 9.32 -6.20 11.50
N THR A 175 10.43 -6.91 11.33
CA THR A 175 11.37 -6.76 10.21
C THR A 175 11.78 -8.12 9.68
N ASP A 176 12.38 -8.17 8.49
CA ASP A 176 13.02 -9.35 7.93
C ASP A 176 14.24 -9.82 8.73
N ALA A 177 14.79 -8.95 9.59
CA ALA A 177 15.89 -9.24 10.51
C ALA A 177 15.42 -9.63 11.94
N SER A 178 14.11 -9.65 12.23
CA SER A 178 13.60 -9.97 13.55
C SER A 178 13.96 -11.40 13.99
N TYR A 179 14.33 -11.55 15.26
CA TYR A 179 14.69 -12.86 15.83
C TYR A 179 13.51 -13.85 15.85
N TYR A 180 12.32 -13.37 16.22
CA TYR A 180 11.11 -14.18 16.29
C TYR A 180 10.19 -13.84 15.12
N LYS A 181 9.89 -14.84 14.28
CA LYS A 181 8.99 -14.74 13.12
C LYS A 181 9.29 -13.51 12.22
N PRO A 182 10.49 -13.46 11.61
CA PRO A 182 10.82 -12.39 10.68
C PRO A 182 9.85 -12.32 9.52
N ARG A 183 9.69 -11.11 8.97
CA ARG A 183 8.87 -10.90 7.77
C ARG A 183 9.36 -11.76 6.62
N THR A 184 8.44 -12.26 5.80
CA THR A 184 8.77 -13.07 4.63
C THR A 184 8.54 -12.33 3.33
N LYS A 185 9.43 -12.55 2.34
CA LYS A 185 9.32 -11.91 1.03
C LYS A 185 8.26 -12.57 0.16
N VAL A 186 7.45 -11.77 -0.52
CA VAL A 186 6.58 -12.22 -1.62
C VAL A 186 7.45 -12.37 -2.88
N GLU A 187 7.67 -13.61 -3.30
CA GLU A 187 8.51 -13.93 -4.46
C GLU A 187 7.73 -13.83 -5.78
N LEU A 188 8.19 -12.96 -6.68
CA LEU A 188 7.64 -12.82 -8.02
C LEU A 188 8.28 -13.81 -8.99
N TYR A 189 7.55 -14.87 -9.37
CA TYR A 189 8.05 -15.85 -10.34
C TYR A 189 7.87 -15.36 -11.79
N LYS A 190 8.99 -15.07 -12.47
CA LYS A 190 9.06 -14.61 -13.87
C LYS A 190 8.09 -13.46 -14.16
N PRO A 191 8.15 -12.35 -13.42
CA PRO A 191 7.15 -11.29 -13.52
C PRO A 191 7.06 -10.71 -14.93
N ASP A 192 5.85 -10.43 -15.41
CA ASP A 192 5.60 -9.61 -16.61
C ASP A 192 4.62 -8.49 -16.22
N ILE A 193 4.40 -7.55 -17.12
CA ILE A 193 3.50 -6.43 -16.94
C ILE A 193 2.09 -6.95 -16.57
N PRO A 194 1.58 -6.58 -15.38
CA PRO A 194 0.38 -7.21 -14.81
C PRO A 194 -0.91 -6.95 -15.61
N THR A 195 -0.92 -5.92 -16.46
CA THR A 195 -2.03 -5.56 -17.35
C THR A 195 -2.01 -6.28 -18.71
N LYS A 196 -0.94 -7.01 -19.07
CA LYS A 196 -0.87 -7.77 -20.34
C LYS A 196 -1.62 -9.10 -20.31
N ARG A 197 -2.05 -9.56 -19.13
CA ARG A 197 -2.62 -10.91 -19.00
C ARG A 197 -3.95 -11.03 -19.73
N THR A 198 -4.13 -12.19 -20.35
CA THR A 198 -5.36 -12.60 -21.02
C THR A 198 -6.07 -13.75 -20.31
N ILE A 199 -5.41 -14.43 -19.36
CA ILE A 199 -5.94 -15.60 -18.63
C ILE A 199 -5.65 -15.43 -17.13
N GLY A 200 -6.69 -15.53 -16.31
CA GLY A 200 -6.63 -15.46 -14.85
C GLY A 200 -6.52 -14.04 -14.29
N GLU A 201 -7.11 -13.83 -13.12
CA GLU A 201 -7.09 -12.54 -12.42
C GLU A 201 -5.89 -12.42 -11.49
N ASN A 202 -5.45 -11.18 -11.21
CA ASN A 202 -4.51 -10.93 -10.12
C ASN A 202 -5.30 -10.93 -8.81
N VAL A 203 -5.19 -12.02 -8.07
CA VAL A 203 -5.89 -12.25 -6.80
C VAL A 203 -5.01 -11.88 -5.62
N PRO A 204 -5.57 -11.43 -4.49
CA PRO A 204 -4.80 -11.22 -3.26
C PRO A 204 -4.01 -12.48 -2.91
N ASP A 205 -2.69 -12.34 -2.76
CA ASP A 205 -1.78 -13.46 -2.49
C ASP A 205 -0.82 -13.20 -1.30
N SER A 206 -0.72 -11.96 -0.83
CA SER A 206 0.03 -11.61 0.38
C SER A 206 -0.76 -11.83 1.66
N LYS A 207 -0.03 -12.00 2.76
CA LYS A 207 -0.52 -12.02 4.15
C LYS A 207 0.19 -10.93 4.95
N SER A 208 -0.34 -10.61 6.14
CA SER A 208 0.36 -9.76 7.11
C SER A 208 1.73 -10.37 7.48
N ASP A 209 2.69 -9.54 7.91
CA ASP A 209 4.10 -9.95 8.11
C ASP A 209 4.81 -10.42 6.84
N GLN A 210 4.39 -9.92 5.68
CA GLN A 210 5.12 -10.07 4.44
C GLN A 210 5.63 -8.74 3.93
N TYR A 211 6.55 -8.78 2.98
CA TYR A 211 6.99 -7.61 2.25
C TYR A 211 7.22 -7.96 0.78
N ILE A 212 7.18 -6.95 -0.08
CA ILE A 212 7.53 -7.09 -1.50
C ILE A 212 8.51 -6.00 -1.89
N GLU A 213 9.43 -6.33 -2.78
CA GLU A 213 10.35 -5.36 -3.36
C GLU A 213 9.89 -4.95 -4.75
N PHE A 214 9.98 -3.65 -5.05
CA PHE A 214 9.96 -3.23 -6.45
C PHE A 214 11.16 -3.84 -7.17
N THR A 215 10.92 -4.47 -8.32
CA THR A 215 11.92 -5.11 -9.16
C THR A 215 11.57 -4.90 -10.63
N SER A 216 12.39 -5.40 -11.54
CA SER A 216 12.04 -5.46 -12.94
C SER A 216 11.13 -6.65 -13.25
N THR A 217 10.43 -6.57 -14.36
CA THR A 217 9.96 -7.72 -15.13
C THR A 217 11.11 -8.68 -15.48
N ASP A 218 10.76 -9.92 -15.81
CA ASP A 218 11.70 -10.95 -16.25
C ASP A 218 12.38 -10.54 -17.56
N VAL A 219 13.68 -10.87 -17.68
CA VAL A 219 14.49 -10.56 -18.87
C VAL A 219 13.86 -11.14 -20.14
N ASN A 220 13.23 -12.32 -20.05
CA ASN A 220 12.58 -12.95 -21.20
C ASN A 220 11.21 -12.35 -21.53
N SER A 221 10.59 -11.60 -20.61
CA SER A 221 9.27 -10.99 -20.81
C SER A 221 9.35 -9.70 -21.62
N ASP A 222 10.29 -8.83 -21.27
CA ASP A 222 10.51 -7.54 -21.95
C ASP A 222 11.92 -6.95 -21.75
N ALA A 223 12.93 -7.81 -21.57
CA ALA A 223 14.30 -7.40 -21.26
C ALA A 223 14.39 -6.56 -19.98
N ALA A 224 13.57 -6.88 -18.97
CA ALA A 224 13.58 -6.26 -17.65
C ALA A 224 13.40 -4.73 -17.68
N GLN A 225 12.62 -4.23 -18.63
CA GLN A 225 12.45 -2.79 -18.84
C GLN A 225 11.37 -2.16 -17.94
N THR A 226 10.50 -2.96 -17.32
CA THR A 226 9.35 -2.45 -16.58
C THR A 226 9.51 -2.69 -15.09
N ALA A 227 9.32 -1.66 -14.27
CA ALA A 227 9.26 -1.78 -12.83
C ALA A 227 7.92 -2.39 -12.38
N VAL A 228 7.97 -3.37 -11.49
CA VAL A 228 6.83 -4.09 -10.90
C VAL A 228 7.06 -4.31 -9.40
N PRO A 229 6.03 -4.47 -8.57
CA PRO A 229 4.60 -4.44 -8.89
C PRO A 229 4.11 -3.06 -9.35
N PHE A 230 2.94 -3.02 -9.98
CA PHE A 230 2.26 -1.75 -10.25
C PHE A 230 1.57 -1.24 -8.99
N ILE A 231 1.31 0.07 -8.92
CA ILE A 231 0.56 0.68 -7.81
C ILE A 231 -0.89 0.83 -8.27
N ASP A 232 -1.80 0.22 -7.54
CA ASP A 232 -3.24 0.34 -7.80
C ASP A 232 -3.77 1.66 -7.25
N THR A 233 -4.16 2.57 -8.14
CA THR A 233 -4.68 3.90 -7.77
C THR A 233 -6.20 3.94 -7.64
N GLN A 234 -6.87 2.78 -7.67
CA GLN A 234 -8.32 2.71 -7.51
C GLN A 234 -8.74 3.14 -6.10
N ILE A 235 -9.99 3.59 -6.00
CA ILE A 235 -10.61 3.97 -4.74
C ILE A 235 -10.94 2.71 -3.96
N VAL A 236 -10.54 2.69 -2.69
CA VAL A 236 -10.91 1.65 -1.73
C VAL A 236 -11.75 2.30 -0.65
N ALA A 237 -13.06 2.33 -0.89
CA ALA A 237 -14.07 2.90 -0.02
C ALA A 237 -15.34 2.03 -0.08
N PRO A 238 -15.91 1.62 1.07
CA PRO A 238 -17.15 0.87 1.10
C PRO A 238 -18.33 1.68 0.54
N GLN A 239 -19.29 0.98 -0.07
CA GLN A 239 -20.56 1.54 -0.53
C GLN A 239 -21.71 0.67 0.01
N PRO A 240 -22.55 1.18 0.93
CA PRO A 240 -22.57 2.56 1.45
C PRO A 240 -21.36 2.91 2.32
N PRO A 241 -21.08 4.21 2.52
CA PRO A 241 -19.99 4.70 3.37
C PRO A 241 -20.14 4.25 4.82
N ILE A 242 -19.04 3.83 5.42
CA ILE A 242 -18.97 3.22 6.76
C ILE A 242 -17.66 3.67 7.43
N PRO A 243 -17.63 3.82 8.77
CA PRO A 243 -16.37 4.02 9.49
C PRO A 243 -15.44 2.83 9.32
N LEU A 244 -14.15 3.13 9.25
CA LEU A 244 -13.09 2.11 9.15
C LEU A 244 -12.43 1.87 10.50
N THR A 245 -12.06 0.62 10.78
CA THR A 245 -11.38 0.17 12.00
C THR A 245 -9.93 -0.21 11.74
N GLY A 246 -9.48 -0.10 10.51
CA GLY A 246 -8.11 -0.44 10.14
C GLY A 246 -7.82 -0.16 8.68
N ALA A 247 -6.54 -0.26 8.34
CA ALA A 247 -6.08 -0.22 6.96
C ALA A 247 -4.88 -1.14 6.78
N GLY A 248 -4.61 -1.51 5.54
CA GLY A 248 -3.47 -2.35 5.20
C GLY A 248 -2.99 -2.09 3.78
N ILE A 249 -1.83 -2.65 3.46
CA ILE A 249 -1.33 -2.74 2.09
C ILE A 249 -1.22 -4.22 1.75
N TYR A 250 -1.71 -4.60 0.58
CA TYR A 250 -1.60 -5.97 0.11
C TYR A 250 -1.05 -6.00 -1.31
N HIS A 251 -0.45 -7.14 -1.64
CA HIS A 251 -0.14 -7.49 -3.01
C HIS A 251 -1.23 -8.41 -3.55
N ARG A 252 -1.56 -8.21 -4.82
CA ARG A 252 -2.36 -9.14 -5.62
C ARG A 252 -1.62 -9.47 -6.89
N GLY A 253 -1.47 -10.76 -7.14
CA GLY A 253 -0.67 -11.24 -8.25
C GLY A 253 -1.00 -12.67 -8.59
N THR A 254 -0.23 -13.19 -9.53
CA THR A 254 -0.22 -14.61 -9.91
C THR A 254 1.13 -14.94 -10.52
N ARG A 255 1.36 -16.22 -10.78
CA ARG A 255 2.53 -16.68 -11.50
C ARG A 255 2.67 -15.98 -12.87
N ARG A 256 3.87 -15.48 -13.18
CA ARG A 256 4.21 -14.71 -14.39
C ARG A 256 3.54 -13.33 -14.49
N SER A 257 3.13 -12.77 -13.36
CA SER A 257 2.64 -11.40 -13.25
C SER A 257 3.48 -10.67 -12.23
N GLY A 258 3.82 -9.42 -12.50
CA GLY A 258 4.41 -8.52 -11.51
C GLY A 258 3.41 -8.06 -10.44
N GLY A 259 2.11 -8.27 -10.67
CA GLY A 259 1.04 -7.93 -9.73
C GLY A 259 0.86 -6.44 -9.45
N PHE A 260 0.03 -6.16 -8.45
CA PHE A 260 -0.28 -4.82 -7.96
C PHE A 260 -0.13 -4.75 -6.46
N ILE A 261 0.38 -3.64 -5.94
CA ILE A 261 0.19 -3.24 -4.55
C ILE A 261 -1.01 -2.30 -4.45
N ALA A 262 -1.86 -2.50 -3.45
CA ALA A 262 -3.10 -1.76 -3.29
C ALA A 262 -3.40 -1.53 -1.80
N PRO A 263 -4.11 -0.44 -1.46
CA PRO A 263 -4.60 -0.26 -0.11
C PRO A 263 -5.76 -1.23 0.16
N LYS A 264 -5.92 -1.59 1.42
CA LYS A 264 -6.99 -2.42 1.98
C LYS A 264 -7.59 -1.68 3.16
N VAL A 265 -8.89 -1.80 3.36
CA VAL A 265 -9.60 -1.18 4.48
C VAL A 265 -10.35 -2.24 5.27
N PHE A 266 -10.49 -2.01 6.57
CA PHE A 266 -11.28 -2.85 7.47
C PHE A 266 -12.47 -2.05 7.96
N THR A 267 -13.66 -2.59 7.79
CA THR A 267 -14.90 -1.92 8.15
C THR A 267 -15.26 -2.18 9.61
N TYR A 268 -15.98 -1.25 10.20
CA TYR A 268 -16.61 -1.48 11.50
C TYR A 268 -17.61 -2.65 11.45
N ASP A 269 -17.58 -3.51 12.47
CA ASP A 269 -18.49 -4.65 12.61
C ASP A 269 -19.67 -4.29 13.51
N TYR A 270 -20.86 -4.23 12.93
CA TYR A 270 -22.10 -3.89 13.64
C TYR A 270 -22.78 -5.08 14.34
N SER A 271 -22.23 -6.29 14.22
CA SER A 271 -22.87 -7.52 14.70
C SER A 271 -23.29 -7.43 16.18
N GLU A 272 -22.41 -6.91 17.04
CA GLU A 272 -22.72 -6.76 18.47
C GLU A 272 -23.87 -5.78 18.74
N GLN A 273 -23.99 -4.71 17.96
CA GLN A 273 -25.07 -3.74 18.15
C GLN A 273 -26.40 -4.30 17.69
N ILE A 274 -26.40 -5.04 16.58
CA ILE A 274 -27.58 -5.72 16.07
C ILE A 274 -28.06 -6.75 17.10
N MET A 275 -27.14 -7.56 17.67
CA MET A 275 -27.48 -8.54 18.71
C MET A 275 -28.06 -7.88 19.98
N ASN A 276 -27.50 -6.73 20.40
CA ASN A 276 -28.01 -6.01 21.57
C ASN A 276 -29.38 -5.36 21.31
N PHE A 277 -29.67 -4.97 20.07
CA PHE A 277 -30.95 -4.34 19.70
C PHE A 277 -32.06 -5.36 19.45
N PHE A 278 -31.71 -6.55 18.97
CA PHE A 278 -32.64 -7.64 18.69
C PHE A 278 -32.27 -8.92 19.46
N PRO A 279 -32.46 -8.95 20.79
CA PRO A 279 -32.08 -10.10 21.61
C PRO A 279 -32.82 -11.38 21.21
N GLU A 280 -34.02 -11.27 20.63
CA GLU A 280 -34.85 -12.38 20.15
C GLU A 280 -34.21 -13.18 19.00
N ILE A 281 -33.27 -12.60 18.24
CA ILE A 281 -32.53 -13.30 17.18
C ILE A 281 -31.61 -14.38 17.79
N ASN A 282 -31.18 -14.21 19.04
CA ASN A 282 -30.36 -15.18 19.74
C ASN A 282 -31.17 -16.35 20.33
N GLU A 283 -32.50 -16.23 20.41
CA GLU A 283 -33.39 -17.25 20.97
C GLU A 283 -33.91 -18.25 19.92
N ALA A 284 -33.71 -17.97 18.63
CA ALA A 284 -34.14 -18.83 17.53
C ALA A 284 -33.22 -20.04 17.25
N GLU A 285 -32.16 -20.23 18.03
CA GLU A 285 -31.23 -21.38 17.94
C GLU A 285 -31.41 -22.44 19.06
N TYR A 286 -32.52 -22.41 19.81
CA TYR A 286 -32.87 -23.48 20.79
C TYR A 286 -34.21 -24.16 20.49
#